data_AF-A0A1A8UWF1-F1
#
_entry.id   AF-A0A1A8UWF1-F1
#
_cell.length_a   1.000
_cell.length_b   1.000
_cell.length_c   1.000
_cell.angle_alpha   90.00
_cell.angle_beta   90.00
_cell.angle_gamma   90.00
#
_symmetry.space_group_name_H-M   'P 1'
#
loop_
_entity.id
_entity.type
_entity.pdbx_description
1 polymer ?
#
loop_
_entity_poly.entity_id
_entity_poly.type
_entity_poly.pdbx_seq_one_letter_code
_entity_poly.pdbx_strand_id
1 'polypeptide(L)'
;MFFLWAPVSLFLSFVISHTWSVQMSWDTWRTEPRNQGDEFEKPNSQPHIVFILVDDQGFRDVGYHGSEIKTPTLDRLAAQGVKLENYYVQPLCSPSRSQLMTGRYQIH
;
A
#
# COMPACT_ATOMS: atom_id res chain seq x y z
N MET A 1 23.63 -70.16 -18.57
CA MET A 1 22.65 -70.48 -17.52
C MET A 1 21.99 -69.18 -17.08
N PHE A 2 20.68 -69.07 -17.28
CA PHE A 2 19.64 -68.32 -16.53
C PHE A 2 20.09 -67.31 -15.45
N PHE A 3 19.48 -66.15 -15.16
CA PHE A 3 18.32 -65.34 -15.61
C PHE A 3 18.31 -64.08 -14.69
N LEU A 4 17.54 -63.04 -15.04
CA LEU A 4 16.93 -62.02 -14.13
C LEU A 4 17.83 -61.02 -13.35
N TRP A 5 17.89 -59.75 -13.81
CA TRP A 5 17.42 -58.56 -13.05
C TRP A 5 17.51 -57.28 -13.91
N ALA A 6 16.40 -56.76 -14.42
CA ALA A 6 16.31 -55.36 -14.86
C ALA A 6 14.86 -54.87 -14.85
N PRO A 7 14.37 -54.27 -13.75
CA PRO A 7 13.30 -53.30 -13.88
C PRO A 7 13.37 -52.19 -12.82
N VAL A 8 14.30 -51.23 -12.89
CA VAL A 8 14.18 -49.97 -12.10
C VAL A 8 14.87 -48.77 -12.75
N SER A 9 15.93 -48.95 -13.54
CA SER A 9 16.81 -47.83 -13.94
C SER A 9 16.24 -46.89 -15.02
N LEU A 10 15.38 -47.38 -15.94
CA LEU A 10 14.86 -46.56 -17.04
C LEU A 10 13.74 -45.59 -16.64
N PHE A 11 13.07 -45.81 -15.51
CA PHE A 11 12.01 -44.91 -15.03
C PHE A 11 12.56 -43.65 -14.34
N LEU A 12 13.76 -43.73 -13.73
CA LEU A 12 14.35 -42.59 -13.02
C LEU A 12 14.93 -41.53 -14.00
N SER A 13 15.46 -41.96 -15.14
CA SER A 13 16.04 -41.04 -16.14
C SER A 13 14.98 -40.25 -16.90
N PHE A 14 13.78 -40.79 -17.09
CA PHE A 14 12.69 -40.08 -17.78
C PHE A 14 12.08 -38.97 -16.92
N VAL A 15 11.95 -39.19 -15.61
CA VAL A 15 11.44 -38.18 -14.66
C VAL A 15 12.43 -37.03 -14.50
N ILE A 16 13.73 -37.33 -14.46
CA ILE A 16 14.78 -36.30 -14.35
C ILE A 16 14.83 -35.47 -15.64
N SER A 17 14.74 -36.07 -16.83
CA SER A 17 14.81 -35.31 -18.09
C SER A 17 13.65 -34.31 -18.28
N HIS A 18 12.47 -34.58 -17.73
CA HIS A 18 11.32 -33.67 -17.86
C HIS A 18 11.33 -32.53 -16.84
N THR A 19 11.97 -32.69 -15.68
CA THR A 19 12.12 -31.60 -14.71
C THR A 19 13.20 -30.61 -15.12
N TRP A 20 14.30 -31.06 -15.74
CA TRP A 20 15.34 -30.15 -16.24
C TRP A 20 14.87 -29.31 -17.44
N SER A 21 14.00 -29.85 -18.30
CA SER A 21 13.47 -29.11 -19.45
C SER A 21 12.55 -27.95 -19.01
N VAL A 22 11.71 -28.19 -18.00
CA VAL A 22 10.85 -27.15 -17.42
C VAL A 22 11.69 -26.13 -16.64
N GLN A 23 12.67 -26.56 -15.83
CA GLN A 23 13.56 -25.66 -15.09
C GLN A 23 14.37 -24.73 -16.02
N MET A 24 14.93 -25.27 -17.11
CA MET A 24 15.63 -24.46 -18.12
C MET A 24 14.70 -23.45 -18.83
N SER A 25 13.42 -23.78 -19.03
CA SER A 25 12.43 -22.84 -19.58
C SER A 25 12.07 -21.70 -18.62
N TRP A 26 12.08 -21.95 -17.30
CA TRP A 26 11.86 -20.91 -16.28
C TRP A 26 13.08 -20.02 -16.07
N ASP A 27 14.29 -20.55 -16.25
CA ASP A 27 15.54 -19.80 -16.12
C ASP A 27 15.81 -18.93 -17.36
N THR A 28 15.39 -19.38 -18.56
CA THR A 28 15.48 -18.58 -19.80
C THR A 28 14.52 -17.38 -19.83
N TRP A 29 13.33 -17.50 -19.22
CA TRP A 29 12.43 -16.35 -19.03
C TRP A 29 12.97 -15.29 -18.06
N ARG A 30 13.93 -15.64 -17.19
CA ARG A 30 14.54 -14.73 -16.21
C ARG A 30 15.75 -13.96 -16.75
N THR A 31 16.34 -14.38 -17.87
CA THR A 31 17.63 -13.85 -18.37
C THR A 31 17.55 -13.16 -19.72
N GLU A 32 16.37 -13.05 -20.35
CA GLU A 32 16.24 -12.13 -21.48
C GLU A 32 16.46 -10.69 -20.99
N PRO A 33 17.40 -9.93 -21.58
CA PRO A 33 17.44 -8.50 -21.35
C PRO A 33 16.11 -7.95 -21.82
N ARG A 34 15.26 -7.49 -20.88
CA ARG A 34 14.08 -6.71 -21.23
C ARG A 34 14.56 -5.62 -22.18
N ASN A 35 14.05 -5.60 -23.41
CA ASN A 35 14.30 -4.52 -24.35
C ASN A 35 14.08 -3.21 -23.58
N GLN A 36 15.15 -2.46 -23.36
CA GLN A 36 15.18 -1.22 -22.58
C GLN A 36 14.60 -0.04 -23.40
N GLY A 37 13.56 -0.32 -24.17
CA GLY A 37 12.75 0.66 -24.90
C GLY A 37 11.32 0.45 -24.45
N ASP A 38 10.74 1.50 -23.87
CA ASP A 38 9.40 1.56 -23.26
C ASP A 38 9.34 1.29 -21.73
N GLU A 39 10.37 1.69 -20.98
CA GLU A 39 10.09 2.20 -19.62
C GLU A 39 9.31 3.51 -19.78
N PHE A 40 7.98 3.44 -19.73
CA PHE A 40 7.17 4.62 -19.48
C PHE A 40 7.69 5.24 -18.18
N GLU A 41 8.38 6.38 -18.26
CA GLU A 41 8.71 7.18 -17.08
C GLU A 41 7.40 7.46 -16.36
N LYS A 42 7.15 6.75 -15.25
CA LYS A 42 6.13 7.17 -14.31
C LYS A 42 6.54 8.57 -13.88
N PRO A 43 5.74 9.62 -14.12
CA PRO A 43 6.05 10.91 -13.54
C PRO A 43 6.21 10.69 -12.04
N ASN A 44 7.43 10.94 -11.56
CA ASN A 44 7.85 10.69 -10.18
C ASN A 44 7.21 11.69 -9.19
N SER A 45 6.01 12.17 -9.49
CA SER A 45 5.29 13.19 -8.74
C SER A 45 4.16 12.56 -7.96
N GLN A 46 4.42 11.47 -7.23
CA GLN A 46 3.47 11.02 -6.22
C GLN A 46 3.33 12.14 -5.19
N PRO A 47 2.12 12.66 -4.94
CA PRO A 47 1.94 13.74 -3.99
C PRO A 47 2.27 13.24 -2.59
N HIS A 48 3.05 14.02 -1.85
CA HIS A 48 3.24 13.78 -0.42
C HIS A 48 1.98 14.18 0.33
N ILE A 49 1.40 13.25 1.08
CA ILE A 49 0.22 13.49 1.92
C ILE A 49 0.70 13.65 3.35
N VAL A 50 0.48 14.84 3.92
CA VAL A 50 0.75 15.13 5.34
C VAL A 50 -0.58 15.27 6.05
N PHE A 51 -0.84 14.38 7.02
CA PHE A 51 -2.04 14.43 7.85
C PHE A 51 -1.71 15.04 9.21
N ILE A 52 -2.29 16.21 9.51
CA ILE A 52 -2.13 16.90 10.79
C ILE A 52 -3.39 16.64 11.62
N LEU A 53 -3.23 15.96 12.76
CA LEU A 53 -4.30 15.69 13.72
C LEU A 53 -4.04 16.48 15.00
N VAL A 54 -5.06 17.18 15.49
CA VAL A 54 -5.01 17.94 16.75
C VAL A 54 -5.95 17.25 17.74
N ASP A 55 -5.48 17.05 18.97
CA ASP A 55 -6.28 16.47 20.06
C ASP A 55 -7.09 17.56 20.77
N ASP A 56 -8.30 17.23 21.21
CA ASP A 56 -9.22 18.12 21.97
C ASP A 56 -9.51 19.49 21.34
N GLN A 57 -9.41 19.63 20.00
CA GLN A 57 -9.72 20.89 19.32
C GLN A 57 -11.24 21.10 19.17
N GLY A 58 -11.75 22.16 19.78
CA GLY A 58 -13.12 22.61 19.63
C GLY A 58 -13.37 23.37 18.32
N PHE A 59 -14.65 23.46 17.92
CA PHE A 59 -15.06 24.14 16.70
C PHE A 59 -14.63 25.63 16.67
N ARG A 60 -14.63 26.32 17.81
CA ARG A 60 -14.28 27.74 17.93
C ARG A 60 -12.83 28.00 18.35
N ASP A 61 -11.94 27.02 18.25
CA ASP A 61 -10.53 27.17 18.65
C ASP A 61 -9.63 27.64 17.49
N VAL A 62 -10.21 27.91 16.32
CA VAL A 62 -9.52 28.37 15.10
C VAL A 62 -10.02 29.73 14.65
N GLY A 63 -9.09 30.58 14.22
CA GLY A 63 -9.35 31.97 13.81
C GLY A 63 -10.41 32.07 12.71
N TYR A 64 -10.39 31.19 11.72
CA TYR A 64 -11.39 31.15 10.64
C TYR A 64 -12.83 30.80 11.09
N HIS A 65 -13.01 30.32 12.33
CA HIS A 65 -14.33 30.15 12.97
C HIS A 65 -14.65 31.25 14.00
N GLY A 66 -13.86 32.34 14.02
CA GLY A 66 -14.06 33.47 14.91
C GLY A 66 -13.52 33.26 16.33
N SER A 67 -12.47 32.44 16.48
CA SER A 67 -11.78 32.29 17.78
C SER A 67 -11.12 33.59 18.25
N GLU A 68 -10.99 33.74 19.57
CA GLU A 68 -10.11 34.76 20.18
C GLU A 68 -8.62 34.39 19.99
N ILE A 69 -8.33 33.10 19.78
CA ILE A 69 -6.98 32.59 19.54
C ILE A 69 -6.58 32.87 18.10
N LYS A 70 -5.47 33.58 17.93
CA LYS A 70 -4.94 33.91 16.59
C LYS A 70 -4.20 32.70 16.01
N THR A 71 -4.75 32.13 14.93
CA THR A 71 -4.16 30.97 14.23
C THR A 71 -3.79 31.29 12.78
N PRO A 72 -2.89 32.25 12.51
CA PRO A 72 -2.66 32.79 11.17
C PRO A 72 -2.22 31.73 10.15
N THR A 73 -1.49 30.70 10.58
CA THR A 73 -1.07 29.59 9.70
C THR A 73 -2.26 28.72 9.29
N LEU A 74 -3.16 28.39 10.23
CA LEU A 74 -4.36 27.62 9.93
C LEU A 74 -5.35 28.43 9.09
N ASP A 75 -5.48 29.72 9.38
CA ASP A 75 -6.36 30.63 8.63
C ASP A 75 -5.91 30.75 7.16
N ARG A 76 -4.59 30.83 6.93
CA ARG A 76 -4.03 30.80 5.57
C ARG A 76 -4.27 29.47 4.87
N LEU A 77 -4.09 28.34 5.56
CA LEU A 77 -4.37 27.01 4.98
C LEU A 77 -5.85 26.87 4.61
N ALA A 78 -6.74 27.35 5.47
CA ALA A 78 -8.18 27.33 5.24
C ALA A 78 -8.60 28.24 4.07
N ALA A 79 -7.93 29.38 3.88
CA ALA A 79 -8.19 30.29 2.76
C ALA A 79 -7.66 29.76 1.41
N GLN A 80 -6.58 28.96 1.42
CA GLN A 80 -5.98 28.39 0.20
C GLN A 80 -6.55 27.01 -0.17
N GLY A 81 -7.24 26.36 0.76
CA GLY A 81 -7.74 25.00 0.63
C GLY A 81 -9.26 24.88 0.60
N VAL A 82 -9.73 23.67 0.88
CA VAL A 82 -11.15 23.35 1.02
C VAL A 82 -11.47 23.17 2.50
N LYS A 83 -12.53 23.83 2.97
CA LYS A 83 -13.02 23.73 4.35
C LYS A 83 -14.21 22.77 4.40
N LEU A 84 -14.21 21.88 5.39
CA LEU A 84 -15.36 21.04 5.71
C LEU A 84 -16.08 21.68 6.90
N GLU A 85 -17.26 22.25 6.67
CA GLU A 85 -18.01 22.98 7.71
C GLU A 85 -18.87 22.04 8.57
N ASN A 86 -19.16 20.83 8.07
CA ASN A 86 -19.99 19.82 8.74
C ASN A 86 -19.24 18.49 8.83
N TYR A 87 -18.44 18.32 9.89
CA TYR A 87 -17.72 17.08 10.21
C TYR A 87 -18.09 16.61 11.61
N TYR A 88 -18.15 15.30 11.80
CA TYR A 88 -18.56 14.68 13.05
C TYR A 88 -17.46 13.76 13.56
N VAL A 89 -17.20 13.84 14.87
CA VAL A 89 -16.22 13.01 15.58
C VAL A 89 -16.90 12.34 16.77
N GLN A 90 -16.23 11.35 17.34
CA GLN A 90 -16.69 10.76 18.59
C GLN A 90 -16.34 11.68 19.76
N PRO A 91 -17.13 11.68 20.85
CA PRO A 91 -16.88 12.54 22.02
C PRO A 91 -15.65 12.11 22.84
N LEU A 92 -14.84 11.19 22.33
CA LEU A 92 -13.64 10.65 22.97
C LEU A 92 -12.52 10.49 21.93
N CYS A 93 -11.28 10.79 22.32
CA CYS A 93 -10.12 10.81 21.42
C CYS A 93 -9.78 9.41 20.88
N SER A 94 -9.79 8.39 21.75
CA SER A 94 -9.45 7.00 21.39
C SER A 94 -10.35 6.43 20.28
N PRO A 95 -11.69 6.50 20.37
CA PRO A 95 -12.53 6.03 19.28
C PRO A 95 -12.49 6.92 18.03
N SER A 96 -12.32 8.24 18.17
CA SER A 96 -12.12 9.11 17.00
C SER A 96 -10.87 8.71 16.21
N ARG A 97 -9.76 8.43 16.90
CA ARG A 97 -8.52 7.95 16.27
C ARG A 97 -8.66 6.56 15.67
N SER A 98 -9.34 5.63 16.36
CA SER A 98 -9.53 4.27 15.82
C SER A 98 -10.38 4.29 14.55
N GLN A 99 -11.41 5.12 14.49
CA GLN A 99 -12.22 5.33 13.29
C GLN A 99 -11.40 5.90 12.14
N LEU A 100 -10.56 6.90 12.42
CA LEU A 100 -9.66 7.50 11.42
C LEU A 100 -8.67 6.48 10.85
N MET A 101 -8.03 5.67 11.70
CA MET A 101 -6.99 4.72 11.27
C MET A 101 -7.55 3.50 10.55
N THR A 102 -8.75 3.04 10.93
CA THR A 102 -9.34 1.81 10.38
C THR A 102 -10.39 2.06 9.30
N GLY A 103 -10.90 3.29 9.19
CA GLY A 103 -12.02 3.62 8.31
C GLY A 103 -13.34 2.95 8.73
N ARG A 104 -13.46 2.46 9.96
CA ARG A 104 -14.63 1.74 10.47
C ARG A 104 -15.28 2.47 11.62
N TYR A 105 -16.61 2.39 11.72
CA TYR A 105 -17.34 2.94 12.84
C TYR A 105 -17.09 2.13 14.12
N GLN A 106 -17.11 2.80 15.28
CA GLN A 106 -16.68 2.19 16.55
C GLN A 106 -17.67 1.19 17.14
N ILE A 107 -18.93 1.20 16.68
CA ILE A 107 -19.98 0.33 17.21
C ILE A 107 -19.91 -1.00 16.46
N HIS A 108 -19.36 -2.01 17.12
CA HIS A 108 -19.41 -3.43 16.72
C HIS A 108 -19.73 -4.25 17.95
#